data_AF-A0A6N2R6F7-F1
#
_entry.id   AF-A0A6N2R6F7-F1
#
_cell.length_a   1.000
_cell.length_b   1.000
_cell.length_c   1.000
_cell.angle_alpha   90.00
_cell.angle_beta   90.00
_cell.angle_gamma   90.00
#
_symmetry.space_group_name_H-M   'P 1'
#
loop_
_entity.id
_entity.type
_entity.pdbx_description
1 polymer ?
#
loop_
_entity_poly.entity_id
_entity_poly.type
_entity_poly.pdbx_seq_one_letter_code
_entity_poly.pdbx_strand_id
1 'polypeptide(L)'
;MAEETTYLKGVLQDHTGNELLPKTQASQVETEDGSTVEAKLAAADAHLESKGHMFQVTASLTPSGALELTGSLPAEKDGLTVQFVSPAAATDGLQAKFAGSDTLYPILTTGEGKEPIQAGAWDQGVPVTLTVSGGNCFFKAGAGVNDTLPPQVTGFKAVDSSSGGVPKITVSWQNPTAFFAGILIVRKEGSAPTGVRDGVKVYTGTGTSYVDADVVFDTAYYYRAYPYNDKKQYQTLTNVVSVAPQPSKKLSELPVESLLKIKEDGVPVNYLVAHQGKPSSIYDASCDGTWLLRQDIAEERKWDADRNNTLESSDIRAYLNGTWINRYDANIKNAIKQVKIPYRQNGGSGGTDRTGANGLPCKIFLLSGYEVGWTTSADPHFPVDGAKLSYFTSGTSSAANNKRIAKLNGNNTDWWLRSPSTDGTKSVWYVLSNGDFNNGYAINSDGVRPALILPRDFLVKAAPNSDGSYSPIDD
;
A
#
# COMPACT_ATOMS: atom_id res chain seq x y z
N MET A 1 -14.00 -10.11 -68.27
CA MET A 1 -13.97 -8.85 -67.50
C MET A 1 -13.05 -8.95 -66.29
N ALA A 2 -13.46 -9.41 -65.09
CA ALA A 2 -12.54 -9.45 -63.93
C ALA A 2 -11.29 -10.34 -64.14
N GLU A 3 -11.46 -11.50 -64.79
CA GLU A 3 -10.33 -12.38 -65.13
C GLU A 3 -9.43 -11.78 -66.23
N GLU A 4 -10.00 -11.10 -67.24
CA GLU A 4 -9.23 -10.38 -68.27
C GLU A 4 -8.47 -9.17 -67.70
N THR A 5 -9.05 -8.43 -66.74
CA THR A 5 -8.38 -7.31 -66.07
C THR A 5 -7.22 -7.81 -65.21
N THR A 6 -7.37 -8.98 -64.61
CA THR A 6 -6.32 -9.63 -63.82
C THR A 6 -5.20 -10.15 -64.74
N TYR A 7 -5.57 -10.72 -65.90
CA TYR A 7 -4.63 -11.15 -66.94
C TYR A 7 -3.82 -9.97 -67.50
N LEU A 8 -4.48 -8.85 -67.85
CA LEU A 8 -3.84 -7.64 -68.38
C LEU A 8 -2.93 -6.95 -67.34
N LYS A 9 -3.30 -6.95 -66.06
CA LYS A 9 -2.41 -6.49 -64.97
C LYS A 9 -1.19 -7.40 -64.81
N GLY A 10 -1.35 -8.71 -64.98
CA GLY A 10 -0.26 -9.69 -64.96
C GLY A 10 0.72 -9.59 -66.14
N VAL A 11 0.29 -8.99 -67.27
CA VAL A 11 1.18 -8.72 -68.42
C VAL A 11 2.02 -7.46 -68.20
N LEU A 12 1.48 -6.46 -67.48
CA LEU A 12 2.17 -5.20 -67.20
C LEU A 12 3.02 -5.25 -65.93
N GLN A 13 2.65 -6.09 -64.96
CA GLN A 13 3.33 -6.23 -63.68
C GLN A 13 3.38 -7.69 -63.26
N ASP A 14 4.51 -8.13 -62.69
CA ASP A 14 4.60 -9.48 -62.14
C ASP A 14 3.80 -9.61 -60.82
N HIS A 15 3.71 -10.84 -60.31
CA HIS A 15 3.00 -11.17 -59.07
C HIS A 15 3.61 -10.52 -57.81
N THR A 16 4.76 -9.85 -57.93
CA THR A 16 5.40 -9.05 -56.89
C THR A 16 5.21 -7.54 -57.09
N GLY A 17 4.52 -7.12 -58.16
CA GLY A 17 4.19 -5.73 -58.47
C GLY A 17 5.26 -4.97 -59.26
N ASN A 18 6.30 -5.65 -59.76
CA ASN A 18 7.32 -5.01 -60.61
C ASN A 18 6.84 -4.91 -62.05
N GLU A 19 7.01 -3.74 -62.67
CA GLU A 19 6.64 -3.52 -64.08
C GLU A 19 7.45 -4.45 -65.00
N LEU A 20 6.75 -5.34 -65.70
CA LEU A 20 7.31 -6.23 -66.71
C LEU A 20 7.54 -5.49 -68.04
N LEU A 21 6.80 -4.40 -68.29
CA LEU A 21 6.90 -3.54 -69.48
C LEU A 21 6.69 -2.06 -69.11
N PRO A 22 7.51 -1.12 -69.61
CA PRO A 22 7.24 0.31 -69.42
C PRO A 22 5.93 0.74 -70.10
N LYS A 23 5.10 1.53 -69.39
CA LYS A 23 3.77 2.01 -69.86
C LYS A 23 3.76 2.61 -71.28
N THR A 24 4.88 3.13 -71.76
CA THR A 24 5.04 3.71 -73.10
C THR A 24 4.98 2.69 -74.24
N GLN A 25 4.98 1.38 -73.97
CA GLN A 25 4.76 0.33 -74.99
C GLN A 25 3.38 -0.36 -74.90
N ALA A 26 2.54 -0.01 -73.92
CA ALA A 26 1.22 -0.62 -73.75
C ALA A 26 0.21 -0.27 -74.87
N SER A 27 0.48 0.79 -75.64
CA SER A 27 -0.30 1.21 -76.81
C SER A 27 -0.06 0.37 -78.07
N GLN A 28 0.92 -0.54 -78.05
CA GLN A 28 1.29 -1.38 -79.21
C GLN A 28 0.87 -2.85 -79.09
N VAL A 29 0.16 -3.22 -78.01
CA VAL A 29 -0.32 -4.59 -77.79
C VAL A 29 -1.82 -4.64 -78.09
N GLU A 30 -2.19 -5.28 -79.19
CA GLU A 30 -3.59 -5.52 -79.59
C GLU A 30 -4.11 -6.80 -78.91
N THR A 31 -5.34 -6.74 -78.38
CA THR A 31 -6.06 -7.94 -77.91
C THR A 31 -6.67 -8.71 -79.08
N GLU A 32 -7.09 -9.96 -78.88
CA GLU A 32 -7.63 -10.84 -79.94
C GLU A 32 -8.81 -10.26 -80.73
N ASP A 33 -9.49 -9.24 -80.20
CA ASP A 33 -10.58 -8.51 -80.85
C ASP A 33 -10.16 -7.22 -81.57
N GLY A 34 -8.85 -6.92 -81.66
CA GLY A 34 -8.29 -5.78 -82.39
C GLY A 34 -8.40 -4.43 -81.69
N SER A 35 -8.72 -4.39 -80.39
CA SER A 35 -8.74 -3.16 -79.58
C SER A 35 -7.43 -2.96 -78.79
N THR A 36 -7.07 -1.71 -78.51
CA THR A 36 -5.88 -1.40 -77.68
C THR A 36 -6.23 -1.52 -76.20
N VAL A 37 -5.27 -2.01 -75.40
CA VAL A 37 -5.41 -2.20 -73.94
C VAL A 37 -5.83 -0.90 -73.23
N GLU A 38 -5.40 0.25 -73.73
CA GLU A 38 -5.73 1.58 -73.22
C GLU A 38 -7.22 1.95 -73.38
N ALA A 39 -7.84 1.56 -74.49
CA ALA A 39 -9.26 1.86 -74.76
C ALA A 39 -10.21 1.05 -73.85
N LYS A 40 -9.82 -0.18 -73.47
CA LYS A 40 -10.60 -1.01 -72.54
C LYS A 40 -10.47 -0.56 -71.08
N LEU A 41 -9.35 0.04 -70.69
CA LEU A 41 -9.18 0.61 -69.35
C LEU A 41 -10.07 1.86 -69.17
N ALA A 42 -10.12 2.74 -70.18
CA ALA A 42 -10.98 3.92 -70.15
C ALA A 42 -12.49 3.56 -70.12
N ALA A 43 -12.89 2.48 -70.79
CA ALA A 43 -14.27 1.97 -70.72
C ALA A 43 -14.62 1.36 -69.35
N ALA A 44 -13.64 0.80 -68.63
CA ALA A 44 -13.81 0.30 -67.26
C ALA A 44 -13.93 1.44 -66.24
N ASP A 45 -13.16 2.52 -66.42
CA ASP A 45 -13.26 3.74 -65.60
C ASP A 45 -14.61 4.46 -65.79
N ALA A 46 -15.10 4.56 -67.03
CA ALA A 46 -16.43 5.10 -67.32
C ALA A 46 -17.57 4.23 -66.74
N HIS A 47 -17.36 2.92 -66.58
CA HIS A 47 -18.32 2.02 -65.93
C HIS A 47 -18.37 2.26 -64.41
N LEU A 48 -17.25 2.61 -63.78
CA LEU A 48 -17.14 2.91 -62.34
C LEU A 48 -17.79 4.25 -61.96
N GLU A 49 -17.68 5.28 -62.81
CA GLU A 49 -18.35 6.58 -62.59
C GLU A 49 -19.88 6.47 -62.65
N SER A 50 -20.42 5.56 -63.48
CA SER A 50 -21.87 5.35 -63.62
C SER A 50 -22.57 4.73 -62.39
N LYS A 51 -21.81 4.31 -61.36
CA LYS A 51 -22.31 3.70 -60.12
C LYS A 51 -21.99 4.46 -58.82
N GLY A 52 -21.73 5.77 -58.88
CA GLY A 52 -21.94 6.66 -57.72
C GLY A 52 -21.16 6.33 -56.44
N HIS A 53 -19.84 6.20 -56.51
CA HIS A 53 -18.98 5.90 -55.35
C HIS A 53 -18.02 7.05 -54.97
N MET A 54 -18.39 8.31 -55.18
CA MET A 54 -17.64 9.49 -54.74
C MET A 54 -18.60 10.59 -54.25
N PHE A 55 -18.50 11.00 -52.98
CA PHE A 55 -19.32 12.09 -52.40
C PHE A 55 -18.43 13.23 -51.92
N GLN A 56 -18.77 14.48 -52.27
CA GLN A 56 -18.08 15.68 -51.79
C GLN A 56 -18.82 16.27 -50.58
N VAL A 57 -18.11 16.50 -49.48
CA VAL A 57 -18.64 17.06 -48.22
C VAL A 57 -17.70 18.09 -47.61
N THR A 58 -18.27 19.04 -46.88
CA THR A 58 -17.58 20.15 -46.18
C THR A 58 -17.74 20.00 -44.66
N ALA A 59 -16.65 20.17 -43.91
CA ALA A 59 -16.65 20.07 -42.44
C ALA A 59 -16.48 21.44 -41.76
N SER A 60 -17.19 21.70 -40.66
CA SER A 60 -17.10 22.94 -39.87
C SER A 60 -17.26 22.67 -38.37
N LEU A 61 -16.49 23.36 -37.51
CA LEU A 61 -16.60 23.25 -36.05
C LEU A 61 -17.54 24.30 -35.46
N THR A 62 -18.43 23.91 -34.55
CA THR A 62 -19.32 24.82 -33.83
C THR A 62 -18.62 25.48 -32.64
N PRO A 63 -19.16 26.60 -32.10
CA PRO A 63 -18.59 27.26 -30.92
C PRO A 63 -18.52 26.40 -29.65
N SER A 64 -19.31 25.32 -29.57
CA SER A 64 -19.27 24.35 -28.48
C SER A 64 -18.28 23.19 -28.71
N GLY A 65 -17.52 23.22 -29.80
CA GLY A 65 -16.48 22.22 -30.11
C GLY A 65 -16.97 21.00 -30.90
N ALA A 66 -18.20 21.01 -31.44
CA ALA A 66 -18.73 19.89 -32.22
C ALA A 66 -18.36 20.02 -33.71
N LEU A 67 -17.97 18.92 -34.36
CA LEU A 67 -17.67 18.87 -35.80
C LEU A 67 -18.94 18.55 -36.59
N GLU A 68 -19.37 19.44 -37.48
CA GLU A 68 -20.52 19.29 -38.37
C GLU A 68 -20.09 19.08 -39.82
N LEU A 69 -20.79 18.19 -40.54
CA LEU A 69 -20.53 17.86 -41.95
C LEU A 69 -21.75 18.21 -42.81
N THR A 70 -21.53 18.90 -43.93
CA THR A 70 -22.58 19.36 -44.88
C THR A 70 -22.21 19.02 -46.32
N GLY A 71 -23.18 18.60 -47.15
CA GLY A 71 -22.94 18.23 -48.55
C GLY A 71 -23.83 17.08 -49.05
N SER A 72 -23.53 16.58 -50.26
CA SER A 72 -24.29 15.50 -50.92
C SER A 72 -23.97 14.14 -50.31
N LEU A 73 -24.48 13.86 -49.11
CA LEU A 73 -24.36 12.55 -48.46
C LEU A 73 -25.43 11.57 -48.95
N PRO A 74 -25.17 10.26 -48.99
CA PRO A 74 -26.17 9.26 -49.35
C PRO A 74 -27.34 9.22 -48.35
N ALA A 75 -28.50 8.77 -48.83
CA ALA A 75 -29.74 8.75 -48.04
C ALA A 75 -29.68 7.79 -46.84
N GLU A 76 -29.00 6.65 -47.03
CA GLU A 76 -28.73 5.63 -46.00
C GLU A 76 -27.39 5.94 -45.32
N LYS A 77 -27.40 6.08 -43.99
CA LYS A 77 -26.31 6.73 -43.23
C LYS A 77 -25.64 5.83 -42.19
N ASP A 78 -26.12 4.59 -42.05
CA ASP A 78 -25.57 3.62 -41.10
C ASP A 78 -24.31 2.96 -41.70
N GLY A 79 -23.20 3.02 -40.97
CA GLY A 79 -21.93 2.38 -41.35
C GLY A 79 -20.97 3.21 -42.20
N LEU A 80 -21.24 4.50 -42.39
CA LEU A 80 -20.27 5.43 -42.97
C LEU A 80 -19.04 5.56 -42.06
N THR A 81 -17.85 5.37 -42.64
CA THR A 81 -16.57 5.66 -41.99
C THR A 81 -15.92 6.84 -42.69
N VAL A 82 -15.51 7.86 -41.92
CA VAL A 82 -14.84 9.06 -42.44
C VAL A 82 -13.36 8.98 -42.09
N GLN A 83 -12.50 8.89 -43.11
CA GLN A 83 -11.05 8.75 -42.93
C GLN A 83 -10.34 10.07 -43.27
N PHE A 84 -10.00 10.87 -42.26
CA PHE A 84 -9.34 12.16 -42.49
C PHE A 84 -7.89 11.95 -42.89
N VAL A 85 -7.50 12.52 -44.04
CA VAL A 85 -6.09 12.68 -44.39
C VAL A 85 -5.67 14.08 -43.96
N SER A 86 -5.37 14.24 -42.67
CA SER A 86 -4.77 15.50 -42.20
C SER A 86 -3.29 15.54 -42.59
N PRO A 87 -2.75 16.68 -43.07
CA PRO A 87 -1.31 16.87 -43.22
C PRO A 87 -0.54 16.80 -41.89
N ALA A 88 -1.21 16.92 -40.74
CA ALA A 88 -0.62 16.80 -39.41
C ALA A 88 -1.51 15.98 -38.47
N ALA A 89 -0.88 15.06 -37.73
CA ALA A 89 -1.46 14.03 -36.87
C ALA A 89 -2.83 14.36 -36.25
N ALA A 90 -3.86 13.64 -36.70
CA ALA A 90 -5.15 13.58 -36.01
C ALA A 90 -5.13 12.41 -35.00
N THR A 91 -5.64 12.68 -33.79
CA THR A 91 -5.66 11.78 -32.63
C THR A 91 -6.64 10.62 -32.79
N ASP A 92 -6.28 9.47 -32.25
CA ASP A 92 -7.17 8.35 -31.98
C ASP A 92 -8.25 8.76 -30.96
N GLY A 93 -9.54 8.53 -31.23
CA GLY A 93 -10.62 8.64 -30.23
C GLY A 93 -11.56 9.85 -30.29
N LEU A 94 -11.57 10.68 -31.34
CA LEU A 94 -12.64 11.67 -31.56
C LEU A 94 -13.91 11.00 -32.12
N GLN A 95 -15.08 11.42 -31.64
CA GLN A 95 -16.38 10.99 -32.15
C GLN A 95 -17.19 12.19 -32.65
N ALA A 96 -17.83 12.07 -33.81
CA ALA A 96 -18.69 13.12 -34.37
C ALA A 96 -20.15 12.65 -34.45
N LYS A 97 -21.09 13.58 -34.27
CA LYS A 97 -22.53 13.35 -34.40
C LYS A 97 -22.99 13.88 -35.75
N PHE A 98 -23.56 13.02 -36.60
CA PHE A 98 -24.13 13.49 -37.87
C PHE A 98 -25.52 14.09 -37.67
N ALA A 99 -25.84 15.12 -38.45
CA ALA A 99 -27.15 15.77 -38.40
C ALA A 99 -28.27 14.76 -38.68
N GLY A 100 -29.20 14.61 -37.73
CA GLY A 100 -30.32 13.66 -37.80
C GLY A 100 -30.00 12.24 -37.32
N SER A 101 -28.80 12.00 -36.79
CA SER A 101 -28.45 10.75 -36.09
C SER A 101 -28.16 11.04 -34.62
N ASP A 102 -28.70 10.22 -33.71
CA ASP A 102 -28.35 10.26 -32.28
C ASP A 102 -27.06 9.50 -31.94
N THR A 103 -26.47 8.84 -32.94
CA THR A 103 -25.29 8.00 -32.81
C THR A 103 -24.02 8.81 -33.08
N LEU A 104 -23.01 8.60 -32.25
CA LEU A 104 -21.68 9.15 -32.38
C LEU A 104 -20.78 8.17 -33.14
N TYR A 105 -20.09 8.65 -34.17
CA TYR A 105 -19.29 7.81 -35.06
C TYR A 105 -17.80 8.07 -34.85
N PRO A 106 -16.97 7.02 -34.76
CA PRO A 106 -15.55 7.14 -34.51
C PRO A 106 -14.81 7.65 -35.76
N ILE A 107 -13.86 8.55 -35.53
CA ILE A 107 -12.92 9.01 -36.54
C ILE A 107 -11.67 8.14 -36.48
N LEU A 108 -11.26 7.55 -37.60
CA LEU A 108 -10.07 6.69 -37.67
C LEU A 108 -8.92 7.40 -38.41
N THR A 109 -7.71 7.24 -37.89
CA THR A 109 -6.47 7.71 -38.52
C THR A 109 -5.49 6.55 -38.68
N THR A 110 -4.59 6.65 -39.65
CA THR A 110 -3.54 5.65 -39.87
C THR A 110 -2.19 6.27 -39.55
N GLY A 111 -1.50 5.74 -38.52
CA GLY A 111 -0.09 6.06 -38.26
C GLY A 111 0.44 5.41 -36.97
N GLU A 112 1.49 4.61 -37.09
CA GLU A 112 2.23 4.04 -35.96
C GLU A 112 3.18 5.07 -35.33
N GLY A 113 3.13 5.17 -34.00
CA GLY A 113 4.29 5.53 -33.18
C GLY A 113 4.52 7.02 -32.86
N LYS A 114 4.50 7.27 -31.54
CA LYS A 114 5.18 8.33 -30.75
C LYS A 114 4.41 9.61 -30.39
N GLU A 115 4.38 9.79 -29.06
CA GLU A 115 4.05 10.94 -28.20
C GLU A 115 2.60 11.50 -28.24
N PRO A 116 1.92 11.66 -27.08
CA PRO A 116 0.79 12.57 -26.99
C PRO A 116 1.29 14.02 -26.87
N ILE A 117 0.75 14.94 -27.68
CA ILE A 117 0.82 16.37 -27.38
C ILE A 117 -0.58 16.89 -27.04
N GLN A 118 -0.58 17.76 -26.03
CA GLN A 118 -1.70 18.44 -25.38
C GLN A 118 -2.68 19.13 -26.35
N ALA A 119 -3.92 19.31 -25.90
CA ALA A 119 -5.03 19.92 -26.62
C ALA A 119 -4.64 21.25 -27.32
N GLY A 120 -4.61 21.26 -28.66
CA GLY A 120 -4.38 22.49 -29.45
C GLY A 120 -4.10 22.36 -30.97
N ALA A 121 -4.05 21.16 -31.58
CA ALA A 121 -3.47 20.98 -32.93
C ALA A 121 -4.46 20.93 -34.12
N TRP A 122 -5.56 21.67 -34.12
CA TRP A 122 -6.46 21.78 -35.29
C TRP A 122 -6.75 23.26 -35.59
N ASP A 123 -6.17 23.80 -36.67
CA ASP A 123 -6.44 25.18 -37.09
C ASP A 123 -7.84 25.30 -37.70
N GLN A 124 -8.62 26.23 -37.18
CA GLN A 124 -10.02 26.45 -37.52
C GLN A 124 -10.16 26.90 -38.98
N GLY A 125 -10.91 26.17 -39.82
CA GLY A 125 -11.33 26.61 -41.16
C GLY A 125 -10.57 26.05 -42.37
N VAL A 126 -9.72 25.02 -42.21
CA VAL A 126 -8.99 24.39 -43.33
C VAL A 126 -9.76 23.17 -43.89
N PRO A 127 -10.05 23.08 -45.21
CA PRO A 127 -10.70 21.92 -45.82
C PRO A 127 -9.82 20.65 -45.82
N VAL A 128 -10.43 19.48 -45.65
CA VAL A 128 -9.75 18.17 -45.71
C VAL A 128 -10.36 17.29 -46.82
N THR A 129 -9.54 16.60 -47.60
CA THR A 129 -9.97 15.69 -48.68
C THR A 129 -9.86 14.22 -48.25
N LEU A 130 -10.84 13.40 -48.63
CA LEU A 130 -10.89 11.95 -48.36
C LEU A 130 -10.57 11.19 -49.65
N THR A 131 -9.75 10.13 -49.59
CA THR A 131 -9.45 9.28 -50.76
C THR A 131 -9.44 7.80 -50.36
N VAL A 132 -10.16 6.95 -51.09
CA VAL A 132 -10.16 5.49 -50.90
C VAL A 132 -9.51 4.84 -52.11
N SER A 133 -8.44 4.07 -51.92
CA SER A 133 -7.79 3.33 -53.01
C SER A 133 -7.18 2.01 -52.54
N GLY A 134 -7.46 0.94 -53.28
CA GLY A 134 -6.71 -0.33 -53.25
C GLY A 134 -7.28 -1.43 -52.35
N GLY A 135 -7.89 -2.44 -52.97
CA GLY A 135 -8.06 -3.79 -52.41
C GLY A 135 -9.09 -3.95 -51.29
N ASN A 136 -10.11 -4.78 -51.55
CA ASN A 136 -11.06 -5.39 -50.61
C ASN A 136 -11.06 -4.82 -49.17
N CYS A 137 -11.98 -3.89 -48.88
CA CYS A 137 -12.30 -3.51 -47.50
C CYS A 137 -13.04 -4.67 -46.81
N PHE A 138 -12.46 -5.21 -45.75
CA PHE A 138 -13.09 -6.25 -44.94
C PHE A 138 -13.99 -5.63 -43.87
N PHE A 139 -15.28 -5.98 -43.92
CA PHE A 139 -16.21 -5.73 -42.81
C PHE A 139 -15.96 -6.77 -41.71
N LYS A 140 -15.33 -6.38 -40.60
CA LYS A 140 -15.35 -7.22 -39.40
C LYS A 140 -16.63 -6.95 -38.63
N ALA A 141 -17.51 -7.95 -38.57
CA ALA A 141 -18.64 -7.94 -37.66
C ALA A 141 -18.16 -7.79 -36.20
N GLY A 142 -18.61 -6.73 -35.53
CA GLY A 142 -18.69 -6.63 -34.08
C GLY A 142 -17.45 -6.14 -33.34
N ALA A 143 -17.33 -4.82 -33.18
CA ALA A 143 -16.96 -4.27 -31.88
C ALA A 143 -18.27 -3.76 -31.27
N GLY A 144 -18.91 -4.61 -30.46
CA GLY A 144 -20.17 -4.27 -29.81
C GLY A 144 -20.03 -3.02 -28.93
N VAL A 145 -21.15 -2.33 -28.73
CA VAL A 145 -21.33 -1.41 -27.59
C VAL A 145 -20.72 -2.07 -26.35
N ASN A 146 -20.01 -1.32 -25.49
CA ASN A 146 -19.59 -1.89 -24.22
C ASN A 146 -20.84 -2.46 -23.54
N ASP A 147 -20.83 -3.78 -23.27
CA ASP A 147 -21.88 -4.35 -22.44
C ASP A 147 -21.78 -3.71 -21.05
N THR A 148 -22.81 -3.89 -20.24
CA THR A 148 -22.77 -3.45 -18.85
C THR A 148 -21.51 -4.00 -18.17
N LEU A 149 -20.63 -3.09 -17.73
CA LEU A 149 -19.39 -3.45 -17.05
C LEU A 149 -19.70 -3.91 -15.61
N PRO A 150 -18.91 -4.85 -15.06
CA PRO A 150 -19.04 -5.21 -13.65
C PRO A 150 -18.78 -3.99 -12.76
N PRO A 151 -19.48 -3.84 -11.63
CA PRO A 151 -19.14 -2.87 -10.60
C PRO A 151 -17.67 -2.97 -10.18
N GLN A 152 -17.15 -1.92 -9.55
CA GLN A 152 -15.79 -1.96 -9.00
C GLN A 152 -15.73 -2.90 -7.78
N VAL A 153 -14.56 -3.48 -7.50
CA VAL A 153 -14.36 -4.30 -6.28
C VAL A 153 -14.50 -3.46 -5.02
N THR A 154 -14.93 -4.11 -3.93
CA THR A 154 -14.96 -3.54 -2.58
C THR A 154 -13.85 -4.12 -1.71
N GLY A 155 -13.51 -3.45 -0.61
CA GLY A 155 -12.49 -3.93 0.33
C GLY A 155 -11.10 -4.14 -0.29
N PHE A 156 -10.77 -3.40 -1.35
CA PHE A 156 -9.48 -3.49 -2.03
C PHE A 156 -8.38 -2.99 -1.10
N LYS A 157 -7.39 -3.83 -0.82
CA LYS A 157 -6.27 -3.55 0.08
C LYS A 157 -5.00 -4.21 -0.41
N ALA A 158 -3.87 -3.53 -0.19
CA ALA A 158 -2.54 -4.09 -0.29
C ALA A 158 -1.88 -3.96 1.07
N VAL A 159 -1.33 -5.07 1.58
CA VAL A 159 -0.72 -5.14 2.91
C VAL A 159 0.66 -5.74 2.76
N ASP A 160 1.64 -5.16 3.44
CA ASP A 160 2.97 -5.75 3.57
C ASP A 160 2.83 -7.11 4.26
N SER A 161 3.19 -8.18 3.55
CA SER A 161 3.17 -9.56 4.04
C SER A 161 4.57 -10.17 4.08
N SER A 162 5.59 -9.31 4.12
CA SER A 162 6.99 -9.69 4.18
C SER A 162 7.29 -10.53 5.41
N SER A 163 8.12 -11.55 5.23
CA SER A 163 8.48 -12.48 6.31
C SER A 163 9.85 -13.07 6.05
N GLY A 164 10.63 -13.27 7.13
CA GLY A 164 11.96 -13.87 7.04
C GLY A 164 12.93 -13.09 6.15
N GLY A 165 12.80 -11.76 6.10
CA GLY A 165 13.63 -10.91 5.23
C GLY A 165 13.31 -11.03 3.74
N VAL A 166 12.17 -11.63 3.38
CA VAL A 166 11.71 -11.72 1.98
C VAL A 166 10.56 -10.74 1.77
N PRO A 167 10.69 -9.77 0.86
CA PRO A 167 9.64 -8.79 0.58
C PRO A 167 8.44 -9.46 -0.09
N LYS A 168 7.23 -9.20 0.42
CA LYS A 168 5.98 -9.71 -0.15
C LYS A 168 4.85 -8.71 0.09
N ILE A 169 3.92 -8.63 -0.84
CA ILE A 169 2.68 -7.85 -0.68
C ILE A 169 1.49 -8.76 -0.93
N THR A 170 0.55 -8.80 0.02
CA THR A 170 -0.74 -9.45 -0.18
C THR A 170 -1.76 -8.43 -0.62
N VAL A 171 -2.26 -8.58 -1.84
CA VAL A 171 -3.35 -7.78 -2.39
C VAL A 171 -4.65 -8.58 -2.27
N SER A 172 -5.72 -7.97 -1.78
CA SER A 172 -7.02 -8.65 -1.61
C SER A 172 -8.20 -7.72 -1.85
N TRP A 173 -9.32 -8.31 -2.23
CA TRP A 173 -10.53 -7.61 -2.67
C TRP A 173 -11.77 -8.49 -2.53
N GLN A 174 -12.94 -7.90 -2.69
CA GLN A 174 -14.21 -8.59 -2.84
C GLN A 174 -14.72 -8.41 -4.27
N ASN A 175 -15.03 -9.52 -4.93
CA ASN A 175 -15.53 -9.49 -6.30
C ASN A 175 -16.99 -9.00 -6.33
N PRO A 176 -17.37 -8.20 -7.34
CA PRO A 176 -18.77 -7.93 -7.63
C PRO A 176 -19.47 -9.19 -8.15
N THR A 177 -20.80 -9.23 -8.08
CA THR A 177 -21.61 -10.35 -8.60
C THR A 177 -22.16 -10.08 -9.99
N ALA A 178 -22.57 -8.83 -10.27
CA ALA A 178 -23.15 -8.46 -11.56
C ALA A 178 -22.08 -8.32 -12.64
N PHE A 179 -22.29 -8.97 -13.79
CA PHE A 179 -21.45 -8.86 -14.99
C PHE A 179 -19.97 -9.20 -14.79
N PHE A 180 -19.65 -9.99 -13.76
CA PHE A 180 -18.28 -10.32 -13.39
C PHE A 180 -17.83 -11.64 -14.02
N ALA A 181 -16.83 -11.56 -14.90
CA ALA A 181 -16.14 -12.72 -15.46
C ALA A 181 -14.72 -12.90 -14.89
N GLY A 182 -14.23 -11.90 -14.15
CA GLY A 182 -12.93 -11.92 -13.49
C GLY A 182 -12.37 -10.53 -13.27
N ILE A 183 -11.12 -10.48 -12.83
CA ILE A 183 -10.42 -9.26 -12.48
C ILE A 183 -8.98 -9.30 -13.00
N LEU A 184 -8.50 -8.16 -13.47
CA LEU A 184 -7.09 -7.89 -13.72
C LEU A 184 -6.56 -6.96 -12.63
N ILE A 185 -5.42 -7.31 -12.03
CA ILE A 185 -4.67 -6.40 -11.15
C ILE A 185 -3.43 -5.93 -11.90
N VAL A 186 -3.23 -4.61 -11.94
CA VAL A 186 -2.03 -3.98 -12.49
C VAL A 186 -1.24 -3.33 -11.37
N ARG A 187 0.07 -3.58 -11.33
CA ARG A 187 1.04 -2.98 -10.43
C ARG A 187 1.88 -1.94 -11.16
N LYS A 188 2.21 -0.84 -10.50
CA LYS A 188 3.18 0.17 -10.97
C LYS A 188 3.98 0.75 -9.82
N GLU A 189 5.26 1.04 -10.06
CA GLU A 189 6.14 1.69 -9.09
C GLU A 189 6.00 3.22 -9.17
N GLY A 190 6.06 3.90 -8.03
CA GLY A 190 6.11 5.36 -7.94
C GLY A 190 4.81 6.12 -8.24
N SER A 191 3.86 5.54 -8.98
CA SER A 191 2.54 6.14 -9.22
C SER A 191 1.44 5.12 -9.46
N ALA A 192 0.19 5.55 -9.31
CA ALA A 192 -1.00 4.75 -9.65
C ALA A 192 -1.05 4.38 -11.15
N PRO A 193 -1.47 3.15 -11.51
CA PRO A 193 -1.79 2.78 -12.89
C PRO A 193 -2.95 3.60 -13.48
N THR A 194 -2.74 4.23 -14.63
CA THR A 194 -3.77 5.00 -15.35
C THR A 194 -4.65 4.13 -16.26
N GLY A 195 -4.18 2.94 -16.65
CA GLY A 195 -4.91 2.00 -17.51
C GLY A 195 -4.34 0.58 -17.45
N VAL A 196 -5.03 -0.37 -18.09
CA VAL A 196 -4.66 -1.80 -18.08
C VAL A 196 -3.31 -2.13 -18.75
N ARG A 197 -2.71 -1.14 -19.43
CA ARG A 197 -1.37 -1.22 -20.06
C ARG A 197 -0.32 -0.37 -19.33
N ASP A 198 -0.72 0.40 -18.31
CA ASP A 198 0.17 1.29 -17.57
C ASP A 198 0.69 0.59 -16.30
N GLY A 199 1.63 -0.32 -16.51
CA GLY A 199 2.23 -1.13 -15.44
C GLY A 199 2.32 -2.62 -15.79
N VAL A 200 2.64 -3.42 -14.78
CA VAL A 200 2.78 -4.87 -14.88
C VAL A 200 1.46 -5.54 -14.51
N LYS A 201 0.97 -6.46 -15.34
CA LYS A 201 -0.23 -7.26 -15.05
C LYS A 201 0.15 -8.41 -14.11
N VAL A 202 -0.10 -8.24 -12.82
CA VAL A 202 0.36 -9.18 -11.78
C VAL A 202 -0.64 -10.31 -11.49
N TYR A 203 -1.92 -10.09 -11.76
CA TYR A 203 -2.95 -11.11 -11.56
C TYR A 203 -4.07 -11.01 -12.59
N THR A 204 -4.57 -12.16 -13.04
CA THR A 204 -5.81 -12.26 -13.82
C THR A 204 -6.56 -13.53 -13.43
N GLY A 205 -7.82 -13.41 -13.05
CA GLY A 205 -8.62 -14.56 -12.63
C GLY A 205 -9.90 -14.19 -11.88
N THR A 206 -10.47 -15.12 -11.13
CA THR A 206 -11.70 -14.94 -10.34
C THR A 206 -11.47 -15.02 -8.83
N GLY A 207 -10.20 -15.10 -8.40
CA GLY A 207 -9.84 -15.10 -6.99
C GLY A 207 -10.15 -13.78 -6.30
N THR A 208 -9.91 -13.76 -5.00
CA THR A 208 -10.15 -12.61 -4.10
C THR A 208 -8.88 -12.12 -3.41
N SER A 209 -7.74 -12.75 -3.73
CA SER A 209 -6.42 -12.35 -3.25
C SER A 209 -5.32 -12.81 -4.19
N TYR A 210 -4.19 -12.13 -4.11
CA TYR A 210 -2.96 -12.44 -4.81
C TYR A 210 -1.77 -12.04 -3.92
N VAL A 211 -0.73 -12.87 -3.91
CA VAL A 211 0.54 -12.55 -3.25
C VAL A 211 1.54 -12.17 -4.31
N ASP A 212 1.96 -10.90 -4.27
CA ASP A 212 3.05 -10.40 -5.09
C ASP A 212 4.38 -10.63 -4.37
N ALA A 213 5.22 -11.48 -4.94
CA ALA A 213 6.56 -11.78 -4.45
C ALA A 213 7.66 -11.18 -5.34
N ASP A 214 7.29 -10.48 -6.42
CA ASP A 214 8.21 -9.80 -7.33
C ASP A 214 8.31 -8.31 -6.98
N VAL A 215 8.65 -8.06 -5.72
CA VAL A 215 8.70 -6.73 -5.12
C VAL A 215 9.98 -6.59 -4.30
N VAL A 216 10.46 -5.38 -4.09
CA VAL A 216 11.61 -5.12 -3.23
C VAL A 216 11.23 -4.21 -2.07
N PHE A 217 11.98 -4.33 -0.97
CA PHE A 217 11.81 -3.46 0.19
C PHE A 217 12.00 -1.98 -0.16
N ASP A 218 11.34 -1.13 0.62
CA ASP A 218 11.46 0.34 0.55
C ASP A 218 11.02 0.94 -0.80
N THR A 219 10.37 0.16 -1.65
CA THR A 219 9.81 0.61 -2.93
C THR A 219 8.30 0.69 -2.83
N ALA A 220 7.74 1.87 -3.14
CA ALA A 220 6.29 2.07 -3.16
C ALA A 220 5.66 1.48 -4.42
N TYR A 221 4.76 0.52 -4.22
CA TYR A 221 3.98 -0.13 -5.26
C TYR A 221 2.53 0.32 -5.19
N TYR A 222 1.95 0.62 -6.35
CA TYR A 222 0.55 0.96 -6.53
C TYR A 222 -0.15 -0.14 -7.31
N TYR A 223 -1.29 -0.60 -6.81
CA TYR A 223 -2.11 -1.62 -7.45
C TYR A 223 -3.44 -1.01 -7.85
N ARG A 224 -3.91 -1.32 -9.07
CA ARG A 224 -5.24 -0.97 -9.54
C ARG A 224 -6.04 -2.20 -9.95
N ALA A 225 -7.29 -2.22 -9.53
CA ALA A 225 -8.25 -3.26 -9.85
C ALA A 225 -9.06 -2.94 -11.11
N TYR A 226 -9.15 -3.92 -12.02
CA TYR A 226 -9.93 -3.87 -13.25
C TYR A 226 -10.82 -5.12 -13.38
N PRO A 227 -11.98 -5.18 -12.69
CA PRO A 227 -13.03 -6.16 -12.96
C PRO A 227 -13.42 -6.13 -14.44
N TYR A 228 -13.70 -7.28 -15.04
CA TYR A 228 -14.11 -7.37 -16.44
C TYR A 228 -15.29 -8.34 -16.64
N ASN A 229 -16.06 -8.11 -17.71
CA ASN A 229 -17.16 -8.98 -18.13
C ASN A 229 -16.70 -10.11 -19.07
N ASP A 230 -17.63 -10.97 -19.53
CA ASP A 230 -17.32 -12.13 -20.37
C ASP A 230 -16.64 -11.76 -21.71
N LYS A 231 -16.81 -10.51 -22.16
CA LYS A 231 -16.17 -9.96 -23.36
C LYS A 231 -14.79 -9.32 -23.10
N LYS A 232 -14.24 -9.46 -21.88
CA LYS A 232 -12.98 -8.83 -21.44
C LYS A 232 -12.98 -7.30 -21.52
N GLN A 233 -14.15 -6.68 -21.33
CA GLN A 233 -14.24 -5.22 -21.18
C GLN A 233 -14.03 -4.86 -19.70
N TYR A 234 -13.10 -3.96 -19.43
CA TYR A 234 -12.62 -3.64 -18.09
C TYR A 234 -13.35 -2.45 -17.48
N GLN A 235 -13.57 -2.49 -16.17
CA GLN A 235 -14.06 -1.36 -15.38
C GLN A 235 -13.12 -0.15 -15.52
N THR A 236 -13.71 1.02 -15.74
CA THR A 236 -13.00 2.28 -15.97
C THR A 236 -12.86 3.12 -14.70
N LEU A 237 -13.77 2.96 -13.74
CA LEU A 237 -13.69 3.63 -12.44
C LEU A 237 -12.38 3.26 -11.72
N THR A 238 -11.69 4.27 -11.21
CA THR A 238 -10.40 4.08 -10.53
C THR A 238 -10.60 3.50 -9.13
N ASN A 239 -9.87 2.43 -8.82
CA ASN A 239 -9.74 1.90 -7.47
C ASN A 239 -8.30 1.44 -7.25
N VAL A 240 -7.57 2.20 -6.42
CA VAL A 240 -6.11 2.09 -6.27
C VAL A 240 -5.76 1.95 -4.80
N VAL A 241 -4.81 1.08 -4.51
CA VAL A 241 -4.15 0.97 -3.20
C VAL A 241 -2.64 1.06 -3.38
N SER A 242 -1.93 1.50 -2.36
CA SER A 242 -0.48 1.57 -2.37
C SER A 242 0.11 0.99 -1.09
N VAL A 243 1.29 0.40 -1.20
CA VAL A 243 2.07 -0.09 -0.05
C VAL A 243 3.56 -0.12 -0.43
N ALA A 244 4.42 0.13 0.54
CA ALA A 244 5.86 -0.10 0.43
C ALA A 244 6.22 -1.18 1.45
N PRO A 245 6.69 -2.37 1.04
CA PRO A 245 7.08 -3.39 1.99
C PRO A 245 8.34 -2.92 2.73
N GLN A 246 8.42 -3.17 4.02
CA GLN A 246 9.50 -2.69 4.88
C GLN A 246 10.30 -3.86 5.45
N PRO A 247 11.64 -3.76 5.50
CA PRO A 247 12.44 -4.79 6.13
C PRO A 247 12.14 -4.79 7.63
N SER A 248 12.02 -5.98 8.20
CA SER A 248 11.68 -6.17 9.60
C SER A 248 12.59 -7.14 10.31
N LYS A 249 12.61 -7.03 11.64
CA LYS A 249 13.27 -7.99 12.53
C LYS A 249 12.46 -8.18 13.80
N LYS A 250 12.73 -9.27 14.51
CA LYS A 250 12.07 -9.55 15.77
C LYS A 250 12.60 -8.61 16.85
N LEU A 251 11.73 -8.18 17.76
CA LEU A 251 12.09 -7.35 18.89
C LEU A 251 13.12 -8.03 19.81
N SER A 252 13.09 -9.37 19.89
CA SER A 252 14.09 -10.14 20.64
C SER A 252 15.51 -10.13 20.04
N GLU A 253 15.68 -9.66 18.81
CA GLU A 253 16.99 -9.47 18.19
C GLU A 253 17.61 -8.11 18.52
N LEU A 254 16.84 -7.18 19.12
CA LEU A 254 17.39 -5.92 19.59
C LEU A 254 18.30 -6.15 20.80
N PRO A 255 19.52 -5.57 20.83
CA PRO A 255 20.35 -5.63 22.01
C PRO A 255 19.66 -4.92 23.18
N VAL A 256 19.89 -5.43 24.39
CA VAL A 256 19.59 -4.69 25.63
C VAL A 256 20.22 -3.31 25.51
N GLU A 257 19.54 -2.27 26.01
CA GLU A 257 19.85 -0.84 25.82
C GLU A 257 19.31 -0.19 24.55
N SER A 258 18.77 -0.94 23.60
CA SER A 258 18.07 -0.34 22.46
C SER A 258 16.85 0.45 22.93
N LEU A 259 16.55 1.54 22.23
CA LEU A 259 15.32 2.30 22.43
C LEU A 259 14.28 1.89 21.37
N LEU A 260 13.05 1.67 21.81
CA LEU A 260 11.87 1.45 20.98
C LEU A 260 10.93 2.65 21.15
N LYS A 261 10.50 3.29 20.07
CA LYS A 261 9.46 4.32 20.08
C LYS A 261 8.09 3.65 20.07
N ILE A 262 7.36 3.81 21.17
CA ILE A 262 5.96 3.39 21.29
C ILE A 262 5.12 4.66 21.42
N LYS A 263 4.01 4.74 20.70
CA LYS A 263 3.08 5.85 20.86
C LYS A 263 2.27 5.74 22.15
N GLU A 264 2.27 6.82 22.92
CA GLU A 264 1.38 7.09 24.03
C GLU A 264 0.48 8.26 23.62
N ASP A 265 -0.83 8.05 23.52
CA ASP A 265 -1.80 9.05 23.05
C ASP A 265 -1.40 9.66 21.70
N GLY A 266 -0.88 8.82 20.80
CA GLY A 266 -0.36 9.22 19.48
C GLY A 266 1.03 9.86 19.49
N VAL A 267 1.62 10.14 20.67
CA VAL A 267 2.94 10.76 20.80
C VAL A 267 4.02 9.67 20.93
N PRO A 268 5.05 9.65 20.06
CA PRO A 268 6.15 8.69 20.18
C PRO A 268 6.97 8.91 21.47
N VAL A 269 7.07 7.87 22.30
CA VAL A 269 7.81 7.86 23.56
C VAL A 269 8.85 6.74 23.54
N ASN A 270 10.04 7.01 24.06
CA ASN A 270 11.12 6.03 24.11
C ASN A 270 10.91 5.00 25.25
N TYR A 271 11.05 3.73 24.89
CA TYR A 271 11.07 2.59 25.78
C TYR A 271 12.40 1.85 25.63
N LEU A 272 13.09 1.64 26.74
CA LEU A 272 14.33 0.91 26.84
C LEU A 272 14.08 -0.60 26.80
N VAL A 273 14.79 -1.33 25.94
CA VAL A 273 14.92 -2.78 26.02
C VAL A 273 15.77 -3.13 27.26
N ALA A 274 15.10 -3.47 28.36
CA ALA A 274 15.73 -3.71 29.66
C ALA A 274 16.20 -5.16 29.85
N HIS A 275 15.51 -6.12 29.23
CA HIS A 275 15.86 -7.54 29.31
C HIS A 275 15.22 -8.35 28.17
N GLN A 276 15.86 -9.44 27.79
CA GLN A 276 15.37 -10.39 26.79
C GLN A 276 15.12 -11.75 27.43
N GLY A 277 13.91 -12.27 27.24
CA GLY A 277 13.46 -13.54 27.79
C GLY A 277 12.99 -13.45 29.23
N LYS A 278 13.14 -14.55 29.98
CA LYS A 278 12.74 -14.64 31.38
C LYS A 278 13.90 -14.27 32.32
N PRO A 279 13.73 -13.31 33.26
CA PRO A 279 14.84 -12.85 34.12
C PRO A 279 15.48 -13.94 34.98
N SER A 280 14.67 -14.85 35.53
CA SER A 280 15.15 -16.03 36.26
C SER A 280 14.05 -17.08 36.42
N SER A 281 14.38 -18.23 37.02
CA SER A 281 13.43 -19.33 37.24
C SER A 281 12.21 -18.95 38.10
N ILE A 282 12.30 -17.92 38.95
CA ILE A 282 11.21 -17.49 39.84
C ILE A 282 10.06 -16.80 39.09
N TYR A 283 10.24 -16.46 37.82
CA TYR A 283 9.18 -15.86 37.00
C TYR A 283 8.33 -16.96 36.36
N ASP A 284 7.04 -16.66 36.17
CA ASP A 284 6.13 -17.49 35.38
C ASP A 284 6.55 -17.55 33.90
N ALA A 285 6.13 -18.58 33.18
CA ALA A 285 6.42 -18.70 31.75
C ALA A 285 5.84 -17.54 30.92
N SER A 286 4.74 -16.92 31.37
CA SER A 286 4.17 -15.72 30.73
C SER A 286 5.15 -14.55 30.65
N CYS A 287 6.14 -14.47 31.54
CA CYS A 287 7.17 -13.43 31.57
C CYS A 287 8.31 -13.62 30.55
N ASP A 288 8.33 -14.69 29.77
CA ASP A 288 9.29 -14.85 28.67
C ASP A 288 8.92 -13.92 27.51
N GLY A 289 9.70 -12.85 27.31
CA GLY A 289 9.41 -11.81 26.31
C GLY A 289 10.49 -10.75 26.28
N THR A 290 10.26 -9.67 25.55
CA THR A 290 11.13 -8.49 25.63
C THR A 290 10.57 -7.54 26.67
N TRP A 291 11.34 -7.30 27.72
CA TRP A 291 10.99 -6.37 28.80
C TRP A 291 11.35 -4.96 28.38
N LEU A 292 10.34 -4.09 28.36
CA LEU A 292 10.46 -2.70 28.00
C LEU A 292 10.21 -1.82 29.23
N LEU A 293 11.08 -0.85 29.46
CA LEU A 293 10.94 0.16 30.51
C LEU A 293 10.81 1.53 29.86
N ARG A 294 9.77 2.29 30.19
CA ARG A 294 9.66 3.68 29.72
C ARG A 294 10.92 4.46 30.11
N GLN A 295 11.58 5.10 29.14
CA GLN A 295 12.88 5.73 29.37
C GLN A 295 12.77 6.80 30.46
N ASP A 296 11.81 7.70 30.30
CA ASP A 296 11.53 8.82 31.18
C ASP A 296 10.27 8.59 32.03
N ILE A 297 10.13 9.39 33.08
CA ILE A 297 8.94 9.43 33.93
C ILE A 297 7.84 10.18 33.19
N ALA A 298 6.61 9.69 33.31
CA ALA A 298 5.48 10.26 32.59
C ALA A 298 4.78 11.37 33.37
N GLU A 299 4.59 11.13 34.66
CA GLU A 299 3.84 11.96 35.59
C GLU A 299 4.14 11.46 37.01
N GLU A 300 3.78 12.25 38.01
CA GLU A 300 3.86 11.85 39.42
C GLU A 300 2.49 11.39 39.92
N ARG A 301 2.48 10.35 40.75
CA ARG A 301 1.27 9.84 41.39
C ARG A 301 1.57 9.31 42.78
N LYS A 302 0.52 9.30 43.60
CA LYS A 302 0.52 8.50 44.82
C LYS A 302 0.60 7.03 44.50
N TRP A 303 1.32 6.28 45.33
CA TRP A 303 1.36 4.84 45.23
C TRP A 303 0.04 4.22 45.72
N ASP A 304 -0.46 4.72 46.86
CA ASP A 304 -1.75 4.35 47.46
C ASP A 304 -2.28 5.48 48.37
N ALA A 305 -3.51 5.94 48.15
CA ALA A 305 -4.12 7.04 48.88
C ALA A 305 -4.37 6.72 50.36
N ASP A 306 -4.58 5.45 50.70
CA ASP A 306 -4.82 4.97 52.06
C ASP A 306 -3.52 4.67 52.83
N ARG A 307 -2.36 4.97 52.21
CA ARG A 307 -1.03 4.80 52.80
C ARG A 307 -0.71 3.32 53.10
N ASN A 308 -1.27 2.39 52.35
CA ASN A 308 -0.95 0.97 52.45
C ASN A 308 0.11 0.60 51.41
N ASN A 309 1.06 -0.27 51.76
CA ASN A 309 2.07 -0.77 50.83
C ASN A 309 1.69 -2.13 50.21
N THR A 310 0.40 -2.42 50.07
CA THR A 310 -0.11 -3.68 49.51
C THR A 310 -0.36 -3.54 48.02
N LEU A 311 0.52 -4.11 47.18
CA LEU A 311 0.55 -3.87 45.74
C LEU A 311 -0.74 -4.33 45.03
N GLU A 312 -1.25 -5.50 45.39
CA GLU A 312 -2.41 -6.12 44.74
C GLU A 312 -3.68 -5.28 44.82
N SER A 313 -3.82 -4.46 45.88
CA SER A 313 -4.95 -3.57 46.14
C SER A 313 -4.62 -2.08 45.94
N SER A 314 -3.39 -1.74 45.54
CA SER A 314 -2.92 -0.35 45.45
C SER A 314 -3.57 0.45 44.32
N ASP A 315 -3.72 1.76 44.53
CA ASP A 315 -4.16 2.71 43.51
C ASP A 315 -3.24 2.70 42.28
N ILE A 316 -1.92 2.61 42.48
CA ILE A 316 -0.97 2.61 41.36
C ILE A 316 -1.16 1.41 40.44
N ARG A 317 -1.45 0.22 40.99
CA ARG A 317 -1.71 -0.98 40.18
C ARG A 317 -3.01 -0.84 39.39
N ALA A 318 -4.06 -0.35 40.03
CA ALA A 318 -5.35 -0.08 39.39
C ALA A 318 -5.19 0.94 38.25
N TYR A 319 -4.43 2.00 38.49
CA TYR A 319 -4.11 3.01 37.50
C TYR A 319 -3.36 2.43 36.29
N LEU A 320 -2.27 1.67 36.53
CA LEU A 320 -1.44 1.11 35.46
C LEU A 320 -2.19 0.11 34.57
N ASN A 321 -3.07 -0.70 35.15
CA ASN A 321 -3.80 -1.75 34.41
C ASN A 321 -5.20 -1.32 33.96
N GLY A 322 -5.67 -0.15 34.39
CA GLY A 322 -6.97 0.41 34.02
C GLY A 322 -6.83 1.63 33.10
N THR A 323 -6.35 2.75 33.64
CA THR A 323 -6.28 4.03 32.92
C THR A 323 -5.06 4.11 32.00
N TRP A 324 -3.87 3.80 32.51
CA TRP A 324 -2.61 3.97 31.78
C TRP A 324 -2.57 3.14 30.50
N ILE A 325 -3.02 1.88 30.55
CA ILE A 325 -2.97 0.96 29.40
C ILE A 325 -3.77 1.47 28.18
N ASN A 326 -4.69 2.42 28.36
CA ASN A 326 -5.45 3.02 27.26
C ASN A 326 -4.67 4.06 26.46
N ARG A 327 -3.49 4.48 26.92
CA ARG A 327 -2.61 5.40 26.18
C ARG A 327 -1.95 4.74 24.98
N TYR A 328 -1.82 3.41 24.98
CA TYR A 328 -1.20 2.69 23.86
C TYR A 328 -2.18 2.48 22.71
N ASP A 329 -1.68 2.62 21.49
CA ASP A 329 -2.43 2.28 20.27
C ASP A 329 -2.85 0.81 20.28
N ALA A 330 -3.95 0.52 19.56
CA ALA A 330 -4.62 -0.78 19.62
C ALA A 330 -3.68 -1.97 19.35
N ASN A 331 -2.77 -1.85 18.39
CA ASN A 331 -1.80 -2.90 18.05
C ASN A 331 -0.85 -3.20 19.21
N ILE A 332 -0.26 -2.16 19.81
CA ILE A 332 0.63 -2.29 20.96
C ILE A 332 -0.14 -2.82 22.17
N LYS A 333 -1.29 -2.23 22.49
CA LYS A 333 -2.14 -2.63 23.61
C LYS A 333 -2.54 -4.10 23.56
N ASN A 334 -2.85 -4.61 22.36
CA ASN A 334 -3.17 -6.01 22.14
C ASN A 334 -1.95 -6.92 22.24
N ALA A 335 -0.78 -6.46 21.81
CA ALA A 335 0.47 -7.20 21.91
C ALA A 335 1.01 -7.30 23.34
N ILE A 336 0.73 -6.32 24.21
CA ILE A 336 1.19 -6.34 25.61
C ILE A 336 0.71 -7.62 26.32
N LYS A 337 1.68 -8.40 26.79
CA LYS A 337 1.44 -9.69 27.41
C LYS A 337 0.75 -9.53 28.77
N GLN A 338 -0.25 -10.36 29.03
CA GLN A 338 -0.71 -10.62 30.39
C GLN A 338 0.32 -11.52 31.06
N VAL A 339 0.97 -11.04 32.12
CA VAL A 339 2.06 -11.74 32.80
C VAL A 339 1.79 -11.91 34.29
N LYS A 340 2.51 -12.83 34.93
CA LYS A 340 2.49 -13.04 36.39
C LYS A 340 3.86 -12.72 36.99
N ILE A 341 4.03 -11.49 37.47
CA ILE A 341 5.31 -11.03 38.03
C ILE A 341 5.48 -11.47 39.49
N PRO A 342 6.72 -11.73 39.94
CA PRO A 342 7.01 -11.85 41.36
C PRO A 342 6.64 -10.57 42.11
N TYR A 343 6.09 -10.73 43.31
CA TYR A 343 5.64 -9.64 44.16
C TYR A 343 5.55 -10.11 45.61
N ARG A 344 5.42 -9.17 46.55
CA ARG A 344 5.11 -9.48 47.94
C ARG A 344 3.62 -9.35 48.21
N GLN A 345 2.95 -10.47 48.45
CA GLN A 345 1.53 -10.51 48.83
C GLN A 345 1.31 -10.01 50.25
N ASN A 346 0.20 -9.28 50.45
CA ASN A 346 -0.21 -8.62 51.69
C ASN A 346 0.73 -7.51 52.16
N GLY A 347 1.52 -6.93 51.25
CA GLY A 347 2.42 -5.81 51.56
C GLY A 347 3.55 -6.20 52.51
N GLY A 348 4.16 -5.22 53.15
CA GLY A 348 5.40 -5.36 53.92
C GLY A 348 5.35 -6.32 55.12
N SER A 349 5.43 -5.82 56.35
CA SER A 349 5.55 -6.68 57.54
C SER A 349 4.43 -7.73 57.59
N GLY A 350 4.79 -9.02 57.75
CA GLY A 350 3.84 -10.15 57.71
C GLY A 350 3.44 -10.66 56.32
N GLY A 351 3.84 -9.98 55.23
CA GLY A 351 3.61 -10.44 53.86
C GLY A 351 4.46 -11.62 53.41
N THR A 352 4.17 -12.15 52.23
CA THR A 352 4.83 -13.34 51.65
C THR A 352 5.21 -13.10 50.19
N ASP A 353 6.46 -13.39 49.84
CA ASP A 353 6.93 -13.27 48.46
C ASP A 353 6.33 -14.40 47.60
N ARG A 354 5.70 -14.03 46.49
CA ARG A 354 5.02 -14.93 45.55
C ARG A 354 5.74 -14.92 44.21
N THR A 355 5.87 -16.10 43.61
CA THR A 355 6.66 -16.35 42.40
C THR A 355 5.94 -17.32 41.46
N GLY A 356 6.43 -17.44 40.23
CA GLY A 356 5.92 -18.39 39.23
C GLY A 356 4.43 -18.25 38.99
N ALA A 357 3.72 -19.39 38.97
CA ALA A 357 2.27 -19.43 38.72
C ALA A 357 1.43 -18.65 39.76
N ASN A 358 2.00 -18.35 40.94
CA ASN A 358 1.39 -17.55 42.01
C ASN A 358 1.75 -16.06 41.94
N GLY A 359 2.51 -15.63 40.92
CA GLY A 359 2.83 -14.23 40.69
C GLY A 359 1.58 -13.38 40.41
N LEU A 360 1.73 -12.06 40.56
CA LEU A 360 0.63 -11.11 40.41
C LEU A 360 0.30 -10.90 38.92
N PRO A 361 -0.95 -11.15 38.48
CA PRO A 361 -1.34 -10.87 37.10
C PRO A 361 -1.37 -9.37 36.82
N CYS A 362 -0.67 -8.95 35.77
CA CYS A 362 -0.68 -7.57 35.24
C CYS A 362 -0.26 -7.54 33.77
N LYS A 363 -0.53 -6.41 33.10
CA LYS A 363 0.02 -6.06 31.79
C LYS A 363 1.09 -4.97 31.90
N ILE A 364 0.79 -3.95 32.70
CA ILE A 364 1.68 -2.83 32.99
C ILE A 364 2.03 -2.86 34.48
N PHE A 365 3.31 -2.64 34.81
CA PHE A 365 3.80 -2.71 36.18
C PHE A 365 5.00 -1.77 36.39
N LEU A 366 5.30 -1.46 37.65
CA LEU A 366 6.58 -0.83 38.02
C LEU A 366 7.62 -1.92 38.29
N LEU A 367 8.89 -1.62 38.03
CA LEU A 367 9.99 -2.54 38.36
C LEU A 367 10.11 -2.74 39.89
N SER A 368 10.70 -3.87 40.29
CA SER A 368 11.07 -4.12 41.70
C SER A 368 12.48 -3.64 42.02
N GLY A 369 12.79 -3.56 43.32
CA GLY A 369 14.15 -3.33 43.81
C GLY A 369 15.15 -4.35 43.25
N TYR A 370 14.75 -5.62 43.20
CA TYR A 370 15.58 -6.69 42.63
C TYR A 370 15.82 -6.50 41.13
N GLU A 371 14.81 -6.10 40.38
CA GLU A 371 14.91 -5.88 38.93
C GLU A 371 15.85 -4.73 38.57
N VAL A 372 15.91 -3.68 39.39
CA VAL A 372 16.87 -2.58 39.23
C VAL A 372 18.24 -2.86 39.85
N GLY A 373 18.47 -4.06 40.38
CA GLY A 373 19.80 -4.53 40.80
C GLY A 373 20.14 -4.36 42.27
N TRP A 374 19.17 -4.05 43.13
CA TRP A 374 19.35 -4.17 44.58
C TRP A 374 18.98 -5.57 45.07
N THR A 375 19.31 -5.85 46.32
CA THR A 375 18.93 -7.10 47.02
C THR A 375 18.82 -6.79 48.51
N THR A 376 18.52 -7.80 49.33
CA THR A 376 18.59 -7.69 50.80
C THR A 376 19.99 -7.37 51.33
N SER A 377 21.04 -7.47 50.52
CA SER A 377 22.38 -7.00 50.89
C SER A 377 22.52 -5.48 50.85
N ALA A 378 21.65 -4.79 50.09
CA ALA A 378 21.61 -3.32 50.07
C ALA A 378 20.84 -2.77 51.27
N ASP A 379 19.67 -3.36 51.55
CA ASP A 379 18.89 -3.13 52.77
C ASP A 379 18.10 -4.41 53.11
N PRO A 380 18.13 -4.90 54.37
CA PRO A 380 17.44 -6.13 54.75
C PRO A 380 15.91 -6.07 54.58
N HIS A 381 15.31 -4.89 54.40
CA HIS A 381 13.88 -4.70 54.22
C HIS A 381 13.42 -4.64 52.75
N PHE A 382 14.30 -4.98 51.80
CA PHE A 382 13.88 -5.30 50.44
C PHE A 382 13.22 -6.69 50.39
N PRO A 383 12.03 -6.83 49.80
CA PRO A 383 11.43 -8.14 49.55
C PRO A 383 12.12 -8.85 48.39
N VAL A 384 12.07 -10.18 48.33
CA VAL A 384 12.64 -10.98 47.23
C VAL A 384 11.60 -11.11 46.11
N ASP A 385 11.26 -9.98 45.51
CA ASP A 385 10.12 -9.81 44.59
C ASP A 385 10.54 -9.62 43.11
N GLY A 386 11.70 -10.15 42.74
CA GLY A 386 12.18 -10.14 41.38
C GLY A 386 13.59 -10.70 41.21
N ALA A 387 14.14 -10.55 40.02
CA ALA A 387 15.54 -10.78 39.72
C ALA A 387 16.04 -9.67 38.77
N LYS A 388 17.32 -9.34 38.89
CA LYS A 388 17.94 -8.24 38.15
C LYS A 388 17.76 -8.38 36.64
N LEU A 389 17.27 -7.29 36.01
CA LEU A 389 17.20 -7.20 34.56
C LEU A 389 18.57 -6.88 33.96
N SER A 390 18.81 -7.31 32.72
CA SER A 390 20.15 -7.28 32.10
C SER A 390 20.72 -5.87 31.96
N TYR A 391 19.86 -4.88 31.77
CA TYR A 391 20.27 -3.47 31.68
C TYR A 391 20.93 -2.95 32.96
N PHE A 392 20.51 -3.42 34.13
CA PHE A 392 20.95 -2.85 35.40
C PHE A 392 22.24 -3.51 35.93
N THR A 393 23.04 -2.70 36.60
CA THR A 393 24.22 -3.15 37.35
C THR A 393 23.82 -3.40 38.80
N SER A 394 24.37 -4.45 39.41
CA SER A 394 24.05 -4.79 40.80
C SER A 394 24.68 -3.80 41.79
N GLY A 395 24.03 -3.60 42.94
CA GLY A 395 24.58 -2.82 44.06
C GLY A 395 24.37 -1.30 43.95
N THR A 396 25.14 -0.54 44.74
CA THR A 396 24.96 0.91 44.99
C THR A 396 26.13 1.77 44.47
N SER A 397 26.98 1.21 43.60
CA SER A 397 28.06 1.98 42.98
C SER A 397 27.50 3.12 42.13
N SER A 398 28.26 4.20 41.93
CA SER A 398 27.85 5.30 41.04
C SER A 398 27.50 4.83 39.63
N ALA A 399 28.22 3.83 39.11
CA ALA A 399 27.90 3.23 37.80
C ALA A 399 26.54 2.52 37.80
N ALA A 400 26.19 1.83 38.90
CA ALA A 400 24.88 1.20 39.05
C ALA A 400 23.76 2.23 39.20
N ASN A 401 23.98 3.25 40.03
CA ASN A 401 22.99 4.31 40.27
C ASN A 401 22.70 5.08 38.97
N ASN A 402 23.73 5.39 38.16
CA ASN A 402 23.55 6.05 36.86
C ASN A 402 22.60 5.31 35.90
N LYS A 403 22.48 3.98 35.99
CA LYS A 403 21.53 3.21 35.17
C LYS A 403 20.07 3.39 35.60
N ARG A 404 19.81 3.84 36.83
CA ARG A 404 18.45 3.98 37.39
C ARG A 404 17.86 5.38 37.24
N ILE A 405 18.69 6.39 36.99
CA ILE A 405 18.27 7.77 36.80
C ILE A 405 17.24 7.84 35.66
N ALA A 406 16.13 8.56 35.92
CA ALA A 406 15.07 8.84 34.97
C ALA A 406 14.66 10.31 35.08
N LYS A 407 14.10 10.87 34.00
CA LYS A 407 13.75 12.28 33.96
C LYS A 407 12.25 12.51 33.91
N LEU A 408 11.78 13.55 34.60
CA LEU A 408 10.47 14.16 34.39
C LEU A 408 10.68 15.58 33.86
N ASN A 409 10.14 15.88 32.68
CA ASN A 409 10.28 17.19 32.03
C ASN A 409 11.75 17.65 31.94
N GLY A 410 12.67 16.71 31.65
CA GLY A 410 14.10 16.97 31.49
C GLY A 410 14.94 16.98 32.78
N ASN A 411 14.31 16.96 33.95
CA ASN A 411 15.00 16.95 35.25
C ASN A 411 15.05 15.55 35.83
N ASN A 412 16.15 15.18 36.50
CA ASN A 412 16.21 13.91 37.22
C ASN A 412 15.19 13.95 38.37
N THR A 413 14.39 12.90 38.48
CA THR A 413 13.25 12.88 39.42
C THR A 413 13.14 11.50 40.06
N ASP A 414 12.67 11.49 41.30
CA ASP A 414 12.41 10.29 42.08
C ASP A 414 11.29 9.46 41.42
N TRP A 415 11.35 8.13 41.45
CA TRP A 415 10.31 7.29 40.85
C TRP A 415 10.06 5.99 41.59
N TRP A 416 8.78 5.61 41.64
CA TRP A 416 8.28 4.47 42.40
C TRP A 416 8.77 3.12 41.88
N LEU A 417 9.01 2.19 42.80
CA LEU A 417 9.07 0.76 42.54
C LEU A 417 7.75 0.09 42.97
N ARG A 418 7.55 -1.17 42.56
CA ARG A 418 6.44 -1.98 43.09
C ARG A 418 6.75 -2.60 44.45
N SER A 419 8.01 -2.54 44.90
CA SER A 419 8.49 -3.23 46.09
C SER A 419 8.06 -2.49 47.36
N PRO A 420 7.25 -3.10 48.26
CA PRO A 420 7.03 -2.54 49.59
C PRO A 420 8.29 -2.66 50.46
N SER A 421 8.45 -1.76 51.44
CA SER A 421 9.38 -2.02 52.54
C SER A 421 8.82 -3.10 53.46
N THR A 422 9.63 -4.10 53.82
CA THR A 422 9.18 -5.17 54.73
C THR A 422 9.23 -4.78 56.21
N ASP A 423 9.78 -3.61 56.55
CA ASP A 423 9.85 -3.10 57.94
C ASP A 423 8.45 -2.72 58.49
N GLY A 424 7.54 -2.32 57.61
CA GLY A 424 6.20 -1.90 58.00
C GLY A 424 5.18 -2.08 56.89
N THR A 425 3.97 -1.55 57.09
CA THR A 425 2.85 -1.72 56.14
C THR A 425 2.54 -0.46 55.33
N LYS A 426 3.38 0.58 55.46
CA LYS A 426 3.08 1.94 54.96
C LYS A 426 4.06 2.48 53.94
N SER A 427 5.26 1.92 53.85
CA SER A 427 6.34 2.46 53.03
C SER A 427 6.63 1.60 51.80
N VAL A 428 6.99 2.26 50.72
CA VAL A 428 7.32 1.67 49.42
C VAL A 428 8.68 2.17 48.98
N TRP A 429 9.47 1.30 48.34
CA TRP A 429 10.76 1.68 47.79
C TRP A 429 10.60 2.52 46.52
N TYR A 430 11.49 3.48 46.34
CA TYR A 430 11.61 4.30 45.15
C TYR A 430 13.08 4.55 44.83
N VAL A 431 13.33 4.94 43.60
CA VAL A 431 14.65 5.35 43.13
C VAL A 431 14.74 6.87 43.27
N LEU A 432 15.79 7.36 43.92
CA LEU A 432 16.10 8.77 44.02
C LEU A 432 16.57 9.34 42.68
N SER A 433 16.50 10.66 42.51
CA SER A 433 16.99 11.40 41.34
C SER A 433 18.49 11.22 41.06
N ASN A 434 19.27 10.74 42.04
CA ASN A 434 20.67 10.36 41.88
C ASN A 434 20.88 8.86 41.55
N GLY A 435 19.80 8.09 41.44
CA GLY A 435 19.79 6.67 41.10
C GLY A 435 19.98 5.70 42.28
N ASP A 436 20.11 6.21 43.51
CA ASP A 436 20.14 5.38 44.72
C ASP A 436 18.72 5.01 45.18
N PHE A 437 18.58 4.17 46.20
CA PHE A 437 17.28 3.81 46.77
C PHE A 437 16.91 4.64 47.99
N ASN A 438 15.61 4.80 48.21
CA ASN A 438 15.04 5.20 49.50
C ASN A 438 13.63 4.59 49.62
N ASN A 439 13.00 4.65 50.79
CA ASN A 439 11.59 4.34 50.95
C ASN A 439 10.81 5.51 51.56
N GLY A 440 9.57 5.64 51.13
CA GLY A 440 8.67 6.72 51.53
C GLY A 440 7.27 6.20 51.75
N TYR A 441 6.41 6.98 52.41
CA TYR A 441 5.03 6.55 52.63
C TYR A 441 4.30 6.43 51.29
N ALA A 442 3.48 5.39 51.15
CA ALA A 442 2.73 5.12 49.91
C ALA A 442 1.79 6.26 49.49
N ILE A 443 1.42 7.14 50.43
CA ILE A 443 0.59 8.33 50.19
C ILE A 443 1.36 9.50 49.56
N ASN A 444 2.69 9.46 49.56
CA ASN A 444 3.52 10.45 48.88
C ASN A 444 3.35 10.33 47.36
N SER A 445 3.70 11.39 46.63
CA SER A 445 3.65 11.41 45.18
C SER A 445 5.07 11.40 44.63
N ASP A 446 5.37 10.43 43.77
CA ASP A 446 6.65 10.30 43.08
C ASP A 446 6.41 9.82 41.64
N GLY A 447 7.47 9.82 40.83
CA GLY A 447 7.41 9.52 39.41
C GLY A 447 6.90 8.12 39.07
N VAL A 448 6.05 8.04 38.06
CA VAL A 448 5.57 6.79 37.46
C VAL A 448 6.42 6.46 36.24
N ARG A 449 7.17 5.35 36.31
CA ARG A 449 8.02 4.83 35.23
C ARG A 449 7.63 3.39 34.87
N PRO A 450 6.65 3.19 33.97
CA PRO A 450 6.07 1.88 33.71
C PRO A 450 6.98 0.96 32.90
N ALA A 451 6.84 -0.33 33.17
CA ALA A 451 7.38 -1.42 32.39
C ALA A 451 6.26 -2.31 31.83
N LEU A 452 6.56 -2.96 30.72
CA LEU A 452 5.67 -3.90 30.03
C LEU A 452 6.50 -4.97 29.32
N ILE A 453 5.84 -6.04 28.88
CA ILE A 453 6.49 -7.14 28.15
C ILE A 453 5.76 -7.35 26.83
N LEU A 454 6.52 -7.30 25.73
CA LEU A 454 6.05 -7.68 24.40
C LEU A 454 6.52 -9.09 24.01
N PRO A 455 5.81 -9.77 23.10
CA PRO A 455 6.24 -11.04 22.53
C PRO A 455 7.63 -10.91 21.87
N ARG A 456 8.41 -11.99 21.93
CA ARG A 456 9.78 -12.03 21.39
C ARG A 456 9.81 -11.84 19.87
N ASP A 457 8.76 -12.29 19.21
CA ASP A 457 8.52 -12.23 17.77
C ASP A 457 7.73 -10.98 17.34
N PHE A 458 7.43 -10.06 18.27
CA PHE A 458 6.90 -8.75 17.92
C PHE A 458 7.83 -8.07 16.91
N LEU A 459 7.27 -7.52 15.83
CA LEU A 459 8.08 -7.04 14.71
C LEU A 459 8.34 -5.54 14.80
N VAL A 460 9.59 -5.18 14.53
CA VAL A 460 10.06 -3.80 14.43
C VAL A 460 10.72 -3.57 13.08
N LYS A 461 10.82 -2.30 12.66
CA LYS A 461 11.60 -1.91 11.49
C LYS A 461 13.04 -2.39 11.64
N ALA A 462 13.60 -2.97 10.57
CA ALA A 462 14.95 -3.53 10.62
C ALA A 462 16.02 -2.47 10.83
N ALA A 463 15.85 -1.32 10.17
CA ALA A 463 16.69 -0.14 10.33
C ALA A 463 16.23 0.70 11.52
N PRO A 464 17.16 1.26 12.32
CA PRO A 464 16.82 2.25 13.32
C PRO A 464 16.38 3.58 12.66
N ASN A 465 15.61 4.36 13.40
CA ASN A 465 15.34 5.76 13.17
C ASN A 465 16.63 6.59 13.20
N SER A 466 16.56 7.84 12.73
CA SER A 466 17.71 8.75 12.70
C SER A 466 18.32 9.05 14.08
N ASP A 467 17.56 8.91 15.16
CA ASP A 467 18.01 9.05 16.54
C ASP A 467 18.53 7.73 17.17
N GLY A 468 18.63 6.66 16.38
CA GLY A 468 19.11 5.34 16.81
C GLY A 468 18.04 4.47 17.48
N SER A 469 16.83 4.99 17.72
CA SER A 469 15.71 4.18 18.23
C SER A 469 15.09 3.31 17.14
N TYR A 470 14.28 2.32 17.52
CA TYR A 470 13.50 1.49 16.61
C TYR A 470 12.02 1.84 16.70
N SER A 471 11.24 1.47 15.68
CA SER A 471 9.78 1.61 15.71
C SER A 471 9.10 0.28 15.37
N PRO A 472 7.91 0.00 15.94
CA PRO A 472 7.02 -1.05 15.43
C PRO A 472 6.75 -0.88 13.93
N ILE A 473 6.42 -1.98 13.23
CA ILE A 473 6.08 -1.92 11.79
C ILE A 473 4.76 -1.20 11.55
N ASP A 474 3.78 -1.44 12.42
CA ASP A 474 2.41 -0.97 12.25
C ASP A 474 2.18 0.45 12.84
N ASP A 475 3.26 1.19 13.10
CA ASP A 475 3.26 2.56 13.64
C ASP A 475 3.70 3.64 12.64
#